data_AF-A0A7S1QJP6-F1
#
_entry.id   AF-A0A7S1QJP6-F1
#
_cell.length_a   1.000
_cell.length_b   1.000
_cell.length_c   1.000
_cell.angle_alpha   90.00
_cell.angle_beta   90.00
_cell.angle_gamma   90.00
#
_symmetry.space_group_name_H-M   'P 1'
#
loop_
_entity.id
_entity.type
_entity.pdbx_description
1 polymer ?
#
loop_
_entity_poly.entity_id
_entity_poly.type
_entity_poly.pdbx_seq_one_letter_code
_entity_poly.pdbx_strand_id
1 'polypeptide(L)'
;KQDHYDFGMRAVKSILVMAGALKRANPDQEEDVLLIRAMREANVPKFLRDDTVLFIALIKDLFPQAVITDDPNAQLVEYLKKDIAANNLQATHGFLLKTHQLFDTMVVRHGVMTVGQTFCAKTTILNTLKRTLTAMKHDNCDPSGNTPLFNVVHTHVLNPKSITMGELYGDINPMTREWTDGLLSGIARNVKSESNVKPDRQWIVFDGPVDAIWIENMNTVLDDNKMLCLFNGERIKLPGTASFVFEVQDLKVASPATVSRCGMIYMEPATCVPTDARVKSWTESFPAYYQVMTEKI
;
A
#
# COMPACT_ATOMS: atom_id res chain seq x y z
N LYS A 1 16.01 -17.54 -2.18
CA LYS A 1 16.19 -16.20 -1.56
C LYS A 1 15.43 -15.21 -2.42
N GLN A 2 14.41 -14.53 -1.88
CA GLN A 2 13.61 -13.55 -2.61
C GLN A 2 14.15 -12.14 -2.36
N ASP A 3 14.17 -11.28 -3.38
CA ASP A 3 14.78 -9.93 -3.30
C ASP A 3 14.01 -8.97 -2.40
N HIS A 4 12.74 -9.25 -2.13
CA HIS A 4 11.84 -8.43 -1.33
C HIS A 4 11.72 -8.87 0.14
N TYR A 5 12.48 -9.89 0.57
CA TYR A 5 12.47 -10.34 1.96
C TYR A 5 13.45 -9.52 2.80
N ASP A 6 12.92 -8.81 3.81
CA ASP A 6 13.70 -8.07 4.79
C ASP A 6 13.41 -8.57 6.21
N PHE A 7 14.45 -9.12 6.84
CA PHE A 7 14.47 -9.60 8.23
C PHE A 7 15.49 -8.82 9.09
N GLY A 8 15.90 -7.62 8.66
CA GLY A 8 16.84 -6.78 9.40
C GLY A 8 16.24 -6.12 10.65
N MET A 9 17.09 -5.41 11.41
CA MET A 9 16.70 -4.75 12.67
C MET A 9 15.55 -3.74 12.53
N ARG A 10 15.37 -3.13 11.36
CA ARG A 10 14.25 -2.21 11.08
C ARG A 10 12.92 -2.96 11.01
N ALA A 11 12.91 -4.15 10.41
CA ALA A 11 11.74 -5.02 10.39
C ALA A 11 11.37 -5.43 11.83
N VAL A 12 12.36 -5.80 12.64
CA VAL A 12 12.14 -6.12 14.07
C VAL A 12 11.56 -4.93 14.84
N LYS A 13 12.12 -3.72 14.70
CA LYS A 13 11.56 -2.50 15.30
C LYS A 13 10.10 -2.29 14.88
N SER A 14 9.78 -2.46 13.60
CA SER A 14 8.43 -2.32 13.05
C SER A 14 7.43 -3.28 13.71
N ILE A 15 7.84 -4.54 13.92
CA ILE A 15 7.02 -5.56 14.59
C ILE A 15 6.77 -5.16 16.06
N LEU A 16 7.80 -4.70 16.78
CA LEU A 16 7.64 -4.28 18.17
C LEU A 16 6.73 -3.05 18.33
N VAL A 17 6.83 -2.08 17.42
CA VAL A 17 5.94 -0.91 17.41
C VAL A 17 4.48 -1.33 17.17
N MET A 18 4.26 -2.26 16.24
CA MET A 18 2.94 -2.83 15.94
C MET A 18 2.38 -3.62 17.15
N ALA A 19 3.17 -4.52 17.73
CA ALA A 19 2.79 -5.26 18.93
C ALA A 19 2.43 -4.32 20.10
N GLY A 20 3.22 -3.25 20.30
CA GLY A 20 2.92 -2.24 21.31
C GLY A 20 1.63 -1.47 21.04
N ALA A 21 1.28 -1.23 19.77
CA ALA A 21 -0.01 -0.63 19.42
C ALA A 21 -1.17 -1.58 19.71
N LEU A 22 -1.02 -2.87 19.37
CA LEU A 22 -2.02 -3.89 19.68
C LEU A 22 -2.23 -4.06 21.20
N LYS A 23 -1.17 -4.02 22.00
CA LYS A 23 -1.26 -4.09 23.48
C LYS A 23 -1.97 -2.87 24.08
N ARG A 24 -1.78 -1.68 23.53
CA ARG A 24 -2.53 -0.48 23.96
C ARG A 24 -4.01 -0.57 23.62
N ALA A 25 -4.35 -1.17 22.48
CA ALA A 25 -5.74 -1.38 22.07
C ALA A 25 -6.42 -2.52 22.86
N ASN A 26 -5.66 -3.56 23.24
CA ASN A 26 -6.13 -4.74 23.96
C ASN A 26 -5.25 -5.01 25.20
N PRO A 27 -5.42 -4.24 26.30
CA PRO A 27 -4.57 -4.36 27.48
C PRO A 27 -4.59 -5.74 28.14
N ASP A 28 -5.74 -6.42 28.09
CA ASP A 28 -5.94 -7.72 28.74
C ASP A 28 -5.49 -8.91 27.90
N GLN A 29 -5.11 -8.71 26.63
CA GLN A 29 -4.59 -9.79 25.79
C GLN A 29 -3.16 -10.17 26.19
N GLU A 30 -2.88 -11.48 26.12
CA GLU A 30 -1.55 -12.06 26.34
C GLU A 30 -0.54 -11.50 25.32
N GLU A 31 0.66 -11.13 25.81
CA GLU A 31 1.66 -10.44 25.01
C GLU A 31 2.26 -11.32 23.92
N ASP A 32 2.36 -12.63 24.16
CA ASP A 32 2.85 -13.62 23.20
C ASP A 32 1.92 -13.70 21.98
N VAL A 33 0.61 -13.79 22.20
CA VAL A 33 -0.42 -13.79 21.14
C VAL A 33 -0.34 -12.50 20.31
N LEU A 34 -0.20 -11.35 20.97
CA LEU A 34 -0.08 -10.05 20.30
C LEU A 34 1.20 -9.93 19.48
N LEU A 35 2.32 -10.44 20.00
CA LEU A 35 3.59 -10.43 19.29
C LEU A 35 3.55 -11.35 18.06
N ILE A 36 2.98 -12.54 18.19
CA ILE A 36 2.80 -13.48 17.08
C ILE A 36 1.88 -12.87 16.01
N ARG A 37 0.79 -12.21 16.42
CA ARG A 37 -0.10 -11.47 15.52
C ARG A 37 0.67 -10.39 14.75
N ALA A 38 1.44 -9.56 15.44
CA ALA A 38 2.25 -8.51 14.81
C ALA A 38 3.31 -9.10 13.84
N MET A 39 3.94 -10.21 14.20
CA MET A 39 4.88 -10.92 13.32
C MET A 39 4.20 -11.43 12.04
N ARG A 40 2.98 -11.95 12.16
CA ARG A 40 2.18 -12.42 11.02
C ARG A 40 1.76 -11.26 10.12
N GLU A 41 1.19 -10.21 10.69
CA GLU A 41 0.73 -9.01 9.96
C GLU A 41 1.89 -8.32 9.21
N ALA A 42 3.09 -8.29 9.79
CA ALA A 42 4.25 -7.66 9.18
C ALA A 42 4.89 -8.48 8.02
N ASN A 43 4.69 -9.80 7.97
CA ASN A 43 5.43 -10.68 7.07
C ASN A 43 4.57 -11.41 6.04
N VAL A 44 3.36 -11.85 6.39
CA VAL A 44 2.46 -12.55 5.47
C VAL A 44 2.19 -11.76 4.18
N PRO A 45 1.99 -10.43 4.19
CA PRO A 45 1.79 -9.67 2.95
C PRO A 45 2.95 -9.76 1.95
N LYS A 46 4.17 -10.02 2.44
CA LYS A 46 5.40 -10.07 1.66
C LYS A 46 5.64 -11.43 1.02
N PHE A 47 5.09 -12.49 1.59
CA PHE A 47 5.45 -13.85 1.21
C PHE A 47 4.75 -14.33 -0.05
N LEU A 48 5.45 -15.23 -0.75
CA LEU A 48 4.84 -16.13 -1.72
C LEU A 48 3.83 -17.05 -1.03
N ARG A 49 2.91 -17.64 -1.81
CA ARG A 49 1.90 -18.55 -1.27
C ARG A 49 2.51 -19.72 -0.49
N ASP A 50 3.51 -20.37 -1.08
CA ASP A 50 4.10 -21.58 -0.50
C ASP A 50 4.96 -21.24 0.74
N ASP A 51 5.62 -20.07 0.73
CA ASP A 51 6.39 -19.57 1.88
C ASP A 51 5.49 -19.17 3.06
N THR A 52 4.26 -18.70 2.78
CA THR A 52 3.26 -18.41 3.81
C THR A 52 2.89 -19.67 4.59
N VAL A 53 2.73 -20.81 3.89
CA VAL A 53 2.41 -22.09 4.52
C VAL A 53 3.56 -22.53 5.44
N LEU A 54 4.81 -22.43 4.97
CA LEU A 54 5.99 -22.77 5.77
C LEU A 54 6.11 -21.86 7.00
N PHE A 55 5.88 -20.55 6.84
CA PHE A 55 5.93 -19.61 7.95
C PHE A 55 4.89 -19.91 9.03
N ILE A 56 3.63 -20.20 8.63
CA ILE A 56 2.58 -20.54 9.59
C ILE A 56 2.90 -21.86 10.31
N ALA A 57 3.47 -22.85 9.61
CA ALA A 57 3.92 -24.10 10.23
C ALA A 57 5.02 -23.84 11.28
N LEU A 58 6.03 -23.03 10.95
CA LEU A 58 7.10 -22.66 11.89
C LEU A 58 6.57 -21.93 13.14
N ILE A 59 5.63 -21.01 12.96
CA ILE A 59 4.99 -20.32 14.08
C ILE A 59 4.24 -21.31 14.98
N LYS A 60 3.50 -22.25 14.38
CA LYS A 60 2.75 -23.27 15.13
C LYS A 60 3.68 -24.23 15.90
N ASP A 61 4.83 -24.57 15.32
CA ASP A 61 5.83 -25.43 15.97
C ASP A 61 6.52 -24.73 17.15
N LEU A 62 6.81 -23.43 17.01
CA LEU A 62 7.44 -22.63 18.06
C LEU A 62 6.46 -22.21 19.18
N PHE A 63 5.19 -21.97 18.83
CA PHE A 63 4.16 -21.46 19.74
C PHE A 63 2.88 -22.33 19.69
N PRO A 64 2.93 -23.60 20.10
CA PRO A 64 1.83 -24.56 19.89
C PRO A 64 0.56 -24.25 20.69
N GLN A 65 0.68 -23.48 21.79
CA GLN A 65 -0.46 -23.11 22.65
C GLN A 65 -1.09 -21.76 22.28
N ALA A 66 -0.48 -21.00 21.37
CA ALA A 66 -0.96 -19.68 21.00
C ALA A 66 -2.15 -19.79 20.03
N VAL A 67 -3.33 -19.37 20.46
CA VAL A 67 -4.51 -19.25 19.60
C VAL A 67 -4.53 -17.85 18.99
N ILE A 68 -4.12 -17.74 17.73
CA ILE A 68 -4.13 -16.47 17.00
C ILE A 68 -5.51 -16.29 16.37
N THR A 69 -6.28 -15.30 16.84
CA THR A 69 -7.54 -14.92 16.21
C THR A 69 -7.29 -13.91 15.10
N ASP A 70 -7.89 -14.16 13.94
CA ASP A 70 -8.00 -13.16 12.89
C ASP A 70 -9.20 -12.27 13.20
N ASP A 71 -8.96 -10.99 13.43
CA ASP A 71 -10.03 -9.99 13.55
C ASP A 71 -9.87 -8.96 12.42
N PRO A 72 -10.32 -9.30 11.20
CA PRO A 72 -10.36 -8.35 10.11
C PRO A 72 -11.38 -7.25 10.44
N ASN A 73 -11.09 -6.01 10.07
CA ASN A 73 -12.02 -4.90 10.27
C ASN A 73 -13.31 -5.18 9.48
N ALA A 74 -14.34 -5.70 10.15
CA ALA A 74 -15.56 -6.18 9.53
C ALA A 74 -16.29 -5.08 8.74
N GLN A 75 -16.24 -3.86 9.26
CA GLN A 75 -16.82 -2.68 8.62
C GLN A 75 -16.09 -2.36 7.31
N LEU A 76 -14.75 -2.37 7.31
CA LEU A 76 -13.96 -2.18 6.09
C LEU A 76 -14.30 -3.26 5.04
N VAL A 77 -14.40 -4.52 5.45
CA VAL A 77 -14.73 -5.63 4.53
C VAL A 77 -16.12 -5.47 3.92
N GLU A 78 -17.11 -4.99 4.68
CA GLU A 78 -18.45 -4.72 4.16
C GLU A 78 -18.43 -3.62 3.08
N TYR A 79 -17.76 -2.50 3.35
CA TYR A 79 -17.62 -1.42 2.38
C TYR A 79 -16.82 -1.82 1.14
N LEU A 80 -15.78 -2.65 1.30
CA LEU A 80 -15.04 -3.22 0.19
C LEU A 80 -15.96 -4.04 -0.73
N LYS A 81 -16.79 -4.93 -0.16
CA LYS A 81 -17.74 -5.73 -0.93
C LYS A 81 -18.76 -4.85 -1.67
N LYS A 82 -19.26 -3.80 -1.03
CA LYS A 82 -20.19 -2.82 -1.66
C LYS A 82 -19.52 -2.10 -2.83
N ASP A 83 -18.30 -1.59 -2.66
CA ASP A 83 -17.57 -0.90 -3.73
C ASP A 83 -17.25 -1.84 -4.90
N ILE A 84 -16.80 -3.06 -4.62
CA ILE A 84 -16.51 -4.08 -5.62
C ILE A 84 -17.77 -4.38 -6.47
N ALA A 85 -18.91 -4.60 -5.83
CA ALA A 85 -20.17 -4.84 -6.53
C ALA A 85 -20.61 -3.63 -7.36
N ALA A 86 -20.50 -2.41 -6.82
CA ALA A 86 -20.86 -1.18 -7.53
C ALA A 86 -20.01 -0.92 -8.78
N ASN A 87 -18.80 -1.50 -8.85
CA ASN A 87 -17.89 -1.38 -9.99
C ASN A 87 -17.91 -2.63 -10.91
N ASN A 88 -18.90 -3.54 -10.77
CA ASN A 88 -19.02 -4.78 -11.55
C ASN A 88 -17.77 -5.69 -11.46
N LEU A 89 -17.12 -5.70 -10.29
CA LEU A 89 -15.95 -6.53 -10.01
C LEU A 89 -16.36 -7.77 -9.20
N GLN A 90 -15.58 -8.84 -9.28
CA GLN A 90 -15.79 -10.04 -8.47
C GLN A 90 -15.04 -9.94 -7.14
N ALA A 91 -15.74 -10.15 -6.02
CA ALA A 91 -15.18 -10.14 -4.68
C ALA A 91 -14.46 -11.46 -4.36
N THR A 92 -13.37 -11.76 -5.07
CA THR A 92 -12.56 -12.94 -4.81
C THR A 92 -11.88 -12.83 -3.44
N HIS A 93 -11.63 -13.98 -2.80
CA HIS A 93 -10.97 -14.00 -1.50
C HIS A 93 -9.59 -13.32 -1.54
N GLY A 94 -8.78 -13.60 -2.57
CA GLY A 94 -7.47 -13.00 -2.73
C GLY A 94 -7.51 -11.49 -2.96
N PHE A 95 -8.49 -10.98 -3.71
CA PHE A 95 -8.66 -9.54 -3.92
C PHE A 95 -9.01 -8.83 -2.61
N LEU A 96 -9.98 -9.35 -1.85
CA LEU A 96 -10.35 -8.80 -0.54
C LEU A 96 -9.17 -8.86 0.45
N LEU A 97 -8.50 -10.01 0.53
CA LEU A 97 -7.35 -10.21 1.42
C LEU A 97 -6.21 -9.22 1.10
N LYS A 98 -5.84 -9.07 -0.18
CA LYS A 98 -4.78 -8.15 -0.58
C LYS A 98 -5.16 -6.68 -0.42
N THR A 99 -6.44 -6.34 -0.58
CA THR A 99 -6.92 -4.98 -0.31
C THR A 99 -6.86 -4.65 1.19
N HIS A 100 -7.23 -5.61 2.06
CA HIS A 100 -7.09 -5.48 3.50
C HIS A 100 -5.60 -5.38 3.92
N GLN A 101 -4.74 -6.24 3.38
CA GLN A 101 -3.29 -6.19 3.65
C GLN A 101 -2.68 -4.84 3.22
N LEU A 102 -3.13 -4.27 2.09
CA LEU A 102 -2.69 -2.94 1.67
C LEU A 102 -3.08 -1.87 2.70
N PHE A 103 -4.33 -1.91 3.20
CA PHE A 103 -4.80 -1.01 4.25
C PHE A 103 -3.94 -1.12 5.52
N ASP A 104 -3.79 -2.33 6.08
CA ASP A 104 -3.01 -2.55 7.30
C ASP A 104 -1.56 -2.09 7.13
N THR A 105 -0.97 -2.35 5.97
CA THR A 105 0.40 -1.94 5.66
C THR A 105 0.51 -0.41 5.61
N MET A 106 -0.46 0.29 5.01
CA MET A 106 -0.50 1.76 4.96
C MET A 106 -0.71 2.39 6.35
N VAL A 107 -1.35 1.69 7.29
CA VAL A 107 -1.54 2.20 8.67
C VAL A 107 -0.18 2.31 9.36
N VAL A 108 0.71 1.34 9.10
CA VAL A 108 2.00 1.20 9.78
C VAL A 108 3.10 1.98 9.07
N ARG A 109 3.09 1.99 7.73
CA ARG A 109 4.12 2.61 6.90
C ARG A 109 3.51 3.58 5.90
N HIS A 110 4.05 4.79 5.82
CA HIS A 110 3.61 5.77 4.83
C HIS A 110 4.17 5.49 3.43
N GLY A 111 5.24 4.71 3.30
CA GLY A 111 5.74 4.20 2.02
C GLY A 111 5.35 2.73 1.85
N VAL A 112 4.65 2.38 0.77
CA VAL A 112 4.22 1.02 0.46
C VAL A 112 4.52 0.65 -0.99
N MET A 113 4.96 -0.59 -1.21
CA MET A 113 5.26 -1.14 -2.53
C MET A 113 4.30 -2.30 -2.80
N THR A 114 3.56 -2.20 -3.89
CA THR A 114 2.75 -3.29 -4.45
C THR A 114 3.56 -3.95 -5.56
N VAL A 115 4.03 -5.17 -5.29
CA VAL A 115 4.91 -5.92 -6.21
C VAL A 115 4.13 -7.06 -6.82
N GLY A 116 4.17 -7.16 -8.14
CA GLY A 116 3.55 -8.28 -8.83
C GLY A 116 3.58 -8.09 -10.33
N GLN A 117 3.40 -9.18 -11.06
CA GLN A 117 3.33 -9.14 -12.53
C GLN A 117 2.11 -8.33 -13.02
N THR A 118 2.03 -8.17 -14.34
CA THR A 118 0.80 -7.67 -14.97
C THR A 118 -0.38 -8.58 -14.64
N PHE A 119 -1.59 -8.02 -14.60
CA PHE A 119 -2.83 -8.73 -14.23
C PHE A 119 -2.97 -9.19 -12.78
N CYS A 120 -2.14 -8.71 -11.85
CA CYS A 120 -2.35 -8.92 -10.41
C CYS A 120 -3.38 -7.97 -9.76
N ALA A 121 -4.05 -7.12 -10.55
CA ALA A 121 -5.04 -6.13 -10.09
C ALA A 121 -4.49 -5.07 -9.11
N LYS A 122 -3.19 -4.77 -9.14
CA LYS A 122 -2.54 -3.77 -8.26
C LYS A 122 -3.26 -2.43 -8.27
N THR A 123 -3.42 -1.83 -9.46
CA THR A 123 -4.12 -0.55 -9.64
C THR A 123 -5.60 -0.63 -9.21
N THR A 124 -6.27 -1.75 -9.50
CA THR A 124 -7.67 -1.95 -9.15
C THR A 124 -7.87 -2.03 -7.63
N ILE A 125 -7.00 -2.77 -6.94
CA ILE A 125 -6.97 -2.87 -5.47
C ILE A 125 -6.75 -1.48 -4.85
N LEU A 126 -5.78 -0.71 -5.36
CA LEU A 126 -5.50 0.64 -4.89
C LEU A 126 -6.71 1.56 -5.06
N ASN A 127 -7.34 1.54 -6.23
CA ASN A 127 -8.51 2.36 -6.53
C ASN A 127 -9.76 1.93 -5.73
N THR A 128 -9.97 0.63 -5.51
CA THR A 128 -11.03 0.13 -4.62
C THR A 128 -10.81 0.65 -3.21
N LEU A 129 -9.60 0.51 -2.65
CA LEU A 129 -9.31 1.01 -1.31
C LEU A 129 -9.54 2.52 -1.19
N LYS A 130 -9.11 3.31 -2.19
CA LYS A 130 -9.36 4.76 -2.27
C LYS A 130 -10.86 5.09 -2.16
N ARG A 131 -11.68 4.45 -2.99
CA ARG A 131 -13.14 4.68 -3.03
C ARG A 131 -13.80 4.24 -1.73
N THR A 132 -13.43 3.07 -1.21
CA THR A 132 -13.93 2.54 0.07
C THR A 132 -13.65 3.50 1.22
N LEU A 133 -12.41 3.97 1.40
CA LEU A 133 -12.06 4.90 2.48
C LEU A 133 -12.81 6.24 2.36
N THR A 134 -12.97 6.72 1.13
CA THR A 134 -13.71 7.95 0.84
C THR A 134 -15.20 7.80 1.17
N ALA A 135 -15.81 6.69 0.76
CA ALA A 135 -17.21 6.36 1.06
C ALA A 135 -17.45 6.22 2.57
N MET A 136 -16.60 5.48 3.28
CA MET A 136 -16.68 5.34 4.74
C MET A 136 -16.59 6.69 5.47
N LYS A 137 -15.78 7.62 4.95
CA LYS A 137 -15.70 8.98 5.50
C LYS A 137 -16.98 9.78 5.26
N HIS A 138 -17.56 9.69 4.06
CA HIS A 138 -18.83 10.37 3.74
C HIS A 138 -20.00 9.84 4.57
N ASP A 139 -20.02 8.54 4.83
CA ASP A 139 -21.05 7.88 5.64
C ASP A 139 -20.81 8.05 7.16
N ASN A 140 -19.82 8.86 7.55
CA ASN A 140 -19.44 9.15 8.93
C ASN A 140 -19.25 7.89 9.79
N CYS A 141 -18.64 6.86 9.21
CA CYS A 141 -18.44 5.55 9.85
C CYS A 141 -17.49 5.57 11.05
N ASP A 142 -16.72 6.64 11.21
CA ASP A 142 -15.88 6.90 12.38
C ASP A 142 -16.13 8.31 12.92
N PRO A 143 -17.24 8.51 13.67
CA PRO A 143 -17.56 9.79 14.31
C PRO A 143 -16.50 10.20 15.35
N SER A 144 -15.78 9.22 15.90
CA SER A 144 -14.77 9.42 16.92
C SER A 144 -13.42 9.86 16.37
N GLY A 145 -13.18 9.69 15.06
CA GLY A 145 -11.90 9.99 14.41
C GLY A 145 -10.74 9.12 14.90
N ASN A 146 -11.04 8.00 15.55
CA ASN A 146 -10.05 7.13 16.17
C ASN A 146 -9.47 6.09 15.19
N THR A 147 -10.10 5.91 14.02
CA THR A 147 -9.68 4.92 13.04
C THR A 147 -8.60 5.48 12.13
N PRO A 148 -7.39 4.90 12.12
CA PRO A 148 -6.31 5.37 11.27
C PRO A 148 -6.70 5.34 9.79
N LEU A 149 -6.24 6.34 9.06
CA LEU A 149 -6.41 6.49 7.60
C LEU A 149 -7.83 6.79 7.07
N PHE A 150 -8.87 6.78 7.90
CA PHE A 150 -10.25 7.01 7.44
C PHE A 150 -10.50 8.47 7.10
N ASN A 151 -10.22 8.83 5.85
CA ASN A 151 -10.55 10.13 5.28
C ASN A 151 -10.73 10.07 3.77
N VAL A 152 -11.19 11.17 3.18
CA VAL A 152 -11.21 11.34 1.72
C VAL A 152 -9.79 11.18 1.19
N VAL A 153 -9.63 10.41 0.12
CA VAL A 153 -8.33 10.09 -0.48
C VAL A 153 -8.21 10.72 -1.86
N HIS A 154 -7.16 11.52 -2.05
CA HIS A 154 -6.72 12.05 -3.34
C HIS A 154 -5.45 11.34 -3.81
N THR A 155 -5.29 11.22 -5.13
CA THR A 155 -4.20 10.47 -5.74
C THR A 155 -3.46 11.31 -6.77
N HIS A 156 -2.13 11.35 -6.67
CA HIS A 156 -1.23 11.97 -7.65
C HIS A 156 -0.43 10.86 -8.30
N VAL A 157 -0.79 10.47 -9.52
CA VAL A 157 -0.16 9.35 -10.23
C VAL A 157 0.92 9.88 -11.16
N LEU A 158 2.10 9.29 -11.10
CA LEU A 158 3.22 9.64 -11.96
C LEU A 158 4.03 8.41 -12.37
N ASN A 159 4.59 8.44 -13.58
CA ASN A 159 5.55 7.45 -14.03
C ASN A 159 6.97 8.04 -13.91
N PRO A 160 7.78 7.57 -12.95
CA PRO A 160 9.10 8.16 -12.70
C PRO A 160 10.10 7.96 -13.84
N LYS A 161 9.84 7.01 -14.77
CA LYS A 161 10.72 6.71 -15.90
C LYS A 161 10.29 7.39 -17.20
N SER A 162 9.11 8.02 -17.24
CA SER A 162 8.68 8.80 -18.41
C SER A 162 9.24 10.21 -18.41
N ILE A 163 9.94 10.62 -17.34
CA ILE A 163 10.51 11.96 -17.16
C ILE A 163 11.95 11.86 -16.68
N THR A 164 12.71 12.94 -16.85
CA THR A 164 14.08 13.04 -16.36
C THR A 164 14.15 13.30 -14.85
N MET A 165 15.32 13.07 -14.25
CA MET A 165 15.56 13.38 -12.83
C MET A 165 15.31 14.84 -12.50
N GLY A 166 15.72 15.75 -13.38
CA GLY A 166 15.48 17.19 -13.24
C GLY A 166 14.00 17.55 -13.32
N GLU A 167 13.24 16.93 -14.21
CA GLU A 167 11.78 17.14 -14.27
C GLU A 167 11.04 16.52 -13.08
N LEU A 168 11.57 15.45 -12.47
CA LEU A 168 10.97 14.82 -11.31
C LEU A 168 11.22 15.62 -10.01
N TYR A 169 12.47 15.96 -9.72
CA TYR A 169 12.88 16.59 -8.44
C TYR A 169 13.11 18.10 -8.54
N GLY A 170 13.34 18.60 -9.74
CA GLY A 170 13.83 19.96 -10.00
C GLY A 170 15.30 19.96 -10.38
N ASP A 171 15.70 20.97 -11.15
CA ASP A 171 17.06 21.16 -11.61
C ASP A 171 17.43 22.64 -11.68
N ILE A 172 18.73 22.92 -11.66
CA ILE A 172 19.28 24.26 -11.88
C ILE A 172 19.62 24.39 -13.35
N ASN A 173 19.04 25.39 -14.01
CA ASN A 173 19.40 25.68 -15.39
C ASN A 173 20.89 26.08 -15.45
N PRO A 174 21.73 25.39 -16.24
CA PRO A 174 23.17 25.62 -16.25
C PRO A 174 23.56 27.01 -16.79
N MET A 175 22.71 27.61 -17.62
CA MET A 175 22.96 28.92 -18.22
C MET A 175 22.47 30.06 -17.33
N THR A 176 21.23 29.98 -16.84
CA THR A 176 20.63 31.07 -16.04
C THR A 176 20.94 30.95 -14.55
N ARG A 177 21.37 29.77 -14.08
CA ARG A 177 21.53 29.40 -12.67
C ARG A 177 20.24 29.51 -11.85
N GLU A 178 19.10 29.54 -12.52
CA GLU A 178 17.79 29.58 -11.86
C GLU A 178 17.31 28.15 -11.58
N TRP A 179 16.68 27.98 -10.42
CA TRP A 179 16.06 26.72 -10.02
C TRP A 179 14.69 26.57 -10.69
N THR A 180 14.46 25.42 -11.31
CA THR A 180 13.14 25.01 -11.81
C THR A 180 12.63 23.86 -10.95
N ASP A 181 11.43 24.00 -10.39
CA ASP A 181 10.79 22.94 -9.61
C ASP A 181 10.40 21.76 -10.51
N GLY A 182 10.59 20.55 -9.98
CA GLY A 182 10.12 19.32 -10.60
C GLY A 182 8.67 18.99 -10.20
N LEU A 183 8.12 17.96 -10.85
CA LEU A 183 6.76 17.48 -10.60
C LEU A 183 6.57 17.01 -9.16
N LEU A 184 7.51 16.26 -8.60
CA LEU A 184 7.40 15.74 -7.24
C LEU A 184 7.53 16.85 -6.19
N SER A 185 8.42 17.83 -6.41
CA SER A 185 8.54 18.96 -5.48
C SER A 185 7.29 19.83 -5.50
N GLY A 186 6.71 20.07 -6.68
CA GLY A 186 5.41 20.73 -6.85
C GLY A 186 4.27 20.00 -6.12
N ILE A 187 4.12 18.69 -6.36
CA ILE A 187 3.12 17.85 -5.67
C ILE A 187 3.33 17.91 -4.15
N ALA A 188 4.58 17.77 -3.67
CA ALA A 188 4.89 17.79 -2.25
C ALA A 188 4.48 19.12 -1.57
N ARG A 189 4.71 20.26 -2.24
CA ARG A 189 4.26 21.57 -1.73
C ARG A 189 2.74 21.68 -1.72
N ASN A 190 2.06 21.24 -2.78
CA ASN A 190 0.60 21.25 -2.85
C ASN A 190 -0.03 20.39 -1.75
N VAL A 191 0.47 19.16 -1.57
CA VAL A 191 0.05 18.24 -0.50
C VAL A 191 0.22 18.87 0.88
N LYS A 192 1.37 19.54 1.11
CA LYS A 192 1.61 20.26 2.36
C LYS A 192 0.61 21.39 2.57
N SER A 193 0.33 22.20 1.55
CA SER A 193 -0.66 23.28 1.67
C SER A 193 -2.08 22.77 1.91
N GLU A 194 -2.50 21.72 1.20
CA GLU A 194 -3.84 21.15 1.32
C GLU A 194 -4.08 20.53 2.71
N SER A 195 -3.05 19.90 3.29
CA SER A 195 -3.14 19.30 4.62
C SER A 195 -3.43 20.31 5.75
N ASN A 196 -3.16 21.60 5.53
CA ASN A 196 -3.50 22.65 6.49
C ASN A 196 -4.97 23.06 6.40
N VAL A 197 -5.65 22.78 5.28
CA VAL A 197 -7.05 23.15 5.05
C VAL A 197 -7.98 22.00 5.42
N LYS A 198 -7.65 20.79 4.99
CA LYS A 198 -8.43 19.59 5.25
C LYS A 198 -7.52 18.43 5.64
N PRO A 199 -7.94 17.55 6.56
CA PRO A 199 -7.15 16.38 6.93
C PRO A 199 -7.16 15.24 5.87
N ASP A 200 -7.44 15.56 4.60
CA ASP A 200 -7.57 14.59 3.51
C ASP A 200 -6.25 13.84 3.27
N ARG A 201 -6.39 12.58 2.85
CA ARG A 201 -5.26 11.70 2.51
C ARG A 201 -4.76 11.99 1.12
N GLN A 202 -3.44 12.01 0.96
CA GLN A 202 -2.77 12.33 -0.28
C GLN A 202 -1.84 11.18 -0.65
N TRP A 203 -2.22 10.39 -1.65
CA TRP A 203 -1.44 9.26 -2.14
C TRP A 203 -0.64 9.68 -3.37
N ILE A 204 0.68 9.68 -3.23
CA ILE A 204 1.60 9.93 -4.35
C ILE A 204 1.97 8.55 -4.90
N VAL A 205 1.45 8.23 -6.08
CA VAL A 205 1.56 6.91 -6.70
C VAL A 205 2.61 6.96 -7.81
N PHE A 206 3.65 6.15 -7.66
CA PHE A 206 4.65 5.92 -8.69
C PHE A 206 4.28 4.64 -9.45
N ASP A 207 3.72 4.80 -10.65
CA ASP A 207 3.36 3.71 -11.56
C ASP A 207 4.48 3.52 -12.59
N GLY A 208 5.38 2.58 -12.29
CA GLY A 208 6.53 2.30 -13.14
C GLY A 208 7.66 1.58 -12.42
N PRO A 209 8.68 1.11 -13.16
CA PRO A 209 9.76 0.35 -12.56
C PRO A 209 10.65 1.23 -11.67
N VAL A 210 11.11 0.63 -10.58
CA VAL A 210 12.05 1.25 -9.64
C VAL A 210 13.47 1.13 -10.18
N ASP A 211 14.22 2.21 -10.04
CA ASP A 211 15.62 2.32 -10.42
C ASP A 211 16.40 2.93 -9.24
N ALA A 212 17.62 2.44 -9.01
CA ALA A 212 18.47 2.88 -7.92
C ALA A 212 18.70 4.41 -7.95
N ILE A 213 18.80 5.01 -9.14
CA ILE A 213 19.19 6.42 -9.29
C ILE A 213 18.12 7.36 -8.71
N TRP A 214 16.85 7.17 -9.07
CA TRP A 214 15.79 8.07 -8.62
C TRP A 214 15.31 7.74 -7.21
N ILE A 215 15.20 6.46 -6.87
CA ILE A 215 14.59 6.07 -5.59
C ILE A 215 15.51 6.33 -4.39
N GLU A 216 16.82 6.45 -4.59
CA GLU A 216 17.74 6.79 -3.50
C GLU A 216 17.47 8.16 -2.90
N ASN A 217 17.07 9.13 -3.73
CA ASN A 217 16.67 10.48 -3.28
C ASN A 217 15.37 10.46 -2.44
N MET A 218 14.62 9.35 -2.47
CA MET A 218 13.42 9.16 -1.65
C MET A 218 13.72 8.60 -0.25
N ASN A 219 14.94 8.16 0.04
CA ASN A 219 15.24 7.44 1.29
C ASN A 219 14.95 8.27 2.55
N THR A 220 15.17 9.59 2.52
CA THR A 220 14.89 10.50 3.63
C THR A 220 13.41 10.85 3.76
N VAL A 221 12.62 10.74 2.68
CA VAL A 221 11.18 10.98 2.76
C VAL A 221 10.41 9.70 3.12
N LEU A 222 10.97 8.53 2.81
CA LEU A 222 10.42 7.21 3.14
C LEU A 222 10.74 6.76 4.58
N ASP A 223 11.58 7.48 5.32
CA ASP A 223 11.83 7.21 6.74
C ASP A 223 10.82 7.94 7.66
N ASP A 224 10.98 7.76 8.96
CA ASP A 224 10.12 8.36 10.00
C ASP A 224 10.14 9.92 9.97
N ASN A 225 11.14 10.55 9.34
CA ASN A 225 11.27 12.01 9.26
C ASN A 225 10.31 12.63 8.25
N LYS A 226 9.88 11.88 7.22
CA LYS A 226 8.98 12.33 6.14
C LYS A 226 9.46 13.62 5.48
N MET A 227 10.76 13.72 5.23
CA MET A 227 11.40 14.93 4.71
C MET A 227 11.94 14.70 3.30
N LEU A 228 11.37 15.42 2.33
CA LEU A 228 11.89 15.46 0.96
C LEU A 228 13.00 16.51 0.88
N CYS A 229 14.20 16.07 0.49
CA CYS A 229 15.36 16.94 0.30
C CYS A 229 15.60 17.13 -1.20
N LEU A 230 15.58 18.38 -1.66
CA LEU A 230 15.83 18.74 -3.05
C LEU A 230 17.30 19.11 -3.27
N PHE A 231 17.76 19.08 -4.53
CA PHE A 231 19.15 19.36 -4.89
C PHE A 231 19.58 20.81 -4.60
N ASN A 232 18.64 21.77 -4.60
CA ASN A 232 18.89 23.15 -4.18
C ASN A 232 19.05 23.32 -2.65
N GLY A 233 18.96 22.23 -1.86
CA GLY A 233 19.05 22.25 -0.41
C GLY A 233 17.72 22.50 0.32
N GLU A 234 16.63 22.74 -0.40
CA GLU A 234 15.30 22.88 0.20
C GLU A 234 14.85 21.56 0.85
N ARG A 235 14.20 21.69 2.01
CA ARG A 235 13.68 20.56 2.78
C ARG A 235 12.18 20.72 2.98
N ILE A 236 11.40 19.86 2.33
CA ILE A 236 9.94 19.85 2.41
C ILE A 236 9.51 18.72 3.34
N LYS A 237 9.05 19.06 4.54
CA LYS A 237 8.43 18.10 5.46
C LYS A 237 6.99 17.82 5.03
N LEU A 238 6.70 16.56 4.75
CA LEU A 238 5.37 16.11 4.36
C LEU A 238 4.47 15.86 5.58
N PRO A 239 3.16 16.09 5.44
CA PRO A 239 2.20 15.83 6.50
C PRO A 239 2.02 14.32 6.74
N GLY A 240 1.54 13.95 7.93
CA GLY A 240 1.22 12.56 8.26
C GLY A 240 0.09 11.96 7.41
N THR A 241 -0.67 12.81 6.70
CA THR A 241 -1.73 12.43 5.77
C THR A 241 -1.20 11.97 4.40
N ALA A 242 0.05 12.29 4.07
CA ALA A 242 0.69 11.87 2.82
C ALA A 242 1.16 10.40 2.89
N SER A 243 1.02 9.68 1.78
CA SER A 243 1.54 8.33 1.62
C SER A 243 2.11 8.15 0.21
N PHE A 244 3.16 7.35 0.11
CA PHE A 244 3.81 6.99 -1.13
C PHE A 244 3.47 5.55 -1.49
N VAL A 245 2.97 5.35 -2.70
CA VAL A 245 2.62 4.04 -3.23
C VAL A 245 3.48 3.78 -4.45
N PHE A 246 4.20 2.66 -4.47
CA PHE A 246 4.94 2.22 -5.64
C PHE A 246 4.22 1.02 -6.24
N GLU A 247 3.79 1.15 -7.49
CA GLU A 247 3.27 0.04 -8.27
C GLU A 247 4.38 -0.48 -9.18
N VAL A 248 4.91 -1.68 -8.87
CA VAL A 248 6.10 -2.21 -9.53
C VAL A 248 5.92 -3.67 -9.93
N GLN A 249 6.65 -4.07 -10.97
CA GLN A 249 6.68 -5.46 -11.40
C GLN A 249 7.58 -6.33 -10.53
N ASP A 250 8.80 -5.85 -10.29
CA ASP A 250 9.81 -6.49 -9.45
C ASP A 250 10.73 -5.46 -8.77
N LEU A 251 11.62 -5.94 -7.90
CA LEU A 251 12.55 -5.12 -7.13
C LEU A 251 14.02 -5.45 -7.42
N LYS A 252 14.33 -6.06 -8.58
CA LYS A 252 15.69 -6.56 -8.87
C LYS A 252 16.76 -5.47 -8.84
N VAL A 253 16.37 -4.24 -9.17
CA VAL A 253 17.27 -3.07 -9.27
C VAL A 253 17.13 -2.15 -8.04
N ALA A 254 16.22 -2.48 -7.11
CA ALA A 254 16.03 -1.70 -5.89
C ALA A 254 17.08 -2.07 -4.84
N SER A 255 17.63 -1.07 -4.15
CA SER A 255 18.55 -1.34 -3.05
C SER A 255 17.82 -1.98 -1.86
N PRO A 256 18.45 -2.91 -1.12
CA PRO A 256 17.87 -3.46 0.11
C PRO A 256 17.51 -2.38 1.15
N ALA A 257 18.27 -1.27 1.16
CA ALA A 257 18.01 -0.14 2.05
C ALA A 257 16.66 0.52 1.74
N THR A 258 16.30 0.66 0.46
CA THR A 258 15.01 1.19 0.02
C THR A 258 13.87 0.23 0.37
N VAL A 259 14.06 -1.06 0.09
CA VAL A 259 13.07 -2.11 0.41
C VAL A 259 12.75 -2.14 1.90
N SER A 260 13.77 -1.98 2.77
CA SER A 260 13.58 -2.00 4.23
C SER A 260 12.69 -0.88 4.77
N ARG A 261 12.63 0.25 4.05
CA ARG A 261 11.87 1.46 4.45
C ARG A 261 10.41 1.40 4.03
N CYS A 262 10.05 0.54 3.07
CA CYS A 262 8.69 0.45 2.55
C CYS A 262 7.95 -0.77 3.09
N GLY A 263 6.63 -0.66 3.24
CA GLY A 263 5.75 -1.82 3.39
C GLY A 263 5.69 -2.59 2.09
N MET A 264 5.59 -3.91 2.15
CA MET A 264 5.66 -4.76 0.98
C MET A 264 4.41 -5.61 0.88
N ILE A 265 3.69 -5.51 -0.23
CA ILE A 265 2.57 -6.37 -0.57
C ILE A 265 2.89 -7.08 -1.87
N TYR A 266 3.14 -8.38 -1.78
CA TYR A 266 3.31 -9.23 -2.95
C TYR A 266 1.95 -9.68 -3.48
N MET A 267 1.74 -9.55 -4.79
CA MET A 267 0.50 -9.89 -5.48
C MET A 267 0.78 -10.85 -6.62
N GLU A 268 0.09 -11.98 -6.64
CA GLU A 268 0.19 -13.01 -7.67
C GLU A 268 -1.09 -13.05 -8.51
N PRO A 269 -1.02 -13.18 -9.85
CA PRO A 269 -2.21 -13.14 -10.69
C PRO A 269 -3.23 -14.22 -10.30
N ALA A 270 -2.75 -15.46 -10.14
CA ALA A 270 -3.59 -16.61 -9.84
C ALA A 270 -4.28 -16.52 -8.46
N THR A 271 -3.59 -15.92 -7.48
CA THR A 271 -4.09 -15.82 -6.11
C THR A 271 -5.00 -14.59 -5.93
N CYS A 272 -4.63 -13.45 -6.51
CA CYS A 272 -5.36 -12.19 -6.36
C CYS A 272 -6.65 -12.18 -7.18
N VAL A 273 -6.55 -12.41 -8.50
CA VAL A 273 -7.71 -12.40 -9.39
C VAL A 273 -7.65 -13.57 -10.37
N PRO A 274 -8.22 -14.72 -9.96
CA PRO A 274 -8.41 -15.89 -10.82
C PRO A 274 -9.00 -15.56 -12.20
N THR A 275 -8.66 -16.37 -13.21
CA THR A 275 -9.09 -16.13 -14.60
C THR A 275 -10.60 -16.14 -14.77
N ASP A 276 -11.29 -17.06 -14.12
CA ASP A 276 -12.75 -17.15 -14.06
C ASP A 276 -13.37 -15.85 -13.54
N ALA A 277 -12.82 -15.26 -12.47
CA ALA A 277 -13.30 -13.98 -11.95
C ALA A 277 -13.15 -12.83 -12.96
N ARG A 278 -12.05 -12.81 -13.72
CA ARG A 278 -11.81 -11.82 -14.78
C ARG A 278 -12.78 -11.98 -15.94
N VAL A 279 -12.96 -13.22 -16.41
CA VAL A 279 -13.90 -13.55 -17.49
C VAL A 279 -15.32 -13.21 -17.06
N LYS A 280 -15.70 -13.50 -15.82
CA LYS A 280 -17.02 -13.17 -15.28
C LYS A 280 -17.28 -11.66 -15.26
N SER A 281 -16.38 -10.86 -14.70
CA SER A 281 -16.53 -9.39 -14.76
C SER A 281 -16.55 -8.85 -16.19
N TRP A 282 -15.79 -9.44 -17.11
CA TRP A 282 -15.81 -9.04 -18.52
C TRP A 282 -17.12 -9.42 -19.22
N THR A 283 -17.64 -10.61 -18.99
CA THR A 283 -18.92 -11.07 -19.57
C THR A 283 -20.11 -10.27 -19.03
N GLU A 284 -20.10 -9.92 -17.73
CA GLU A 284 -21.12 -9.04 -17.12
C GLU A 284 -21.09 -7.62 -17.69
N SER A 285 -19.95 -7.17 -18.25
CA SER A 285 -19.83 -5.87 -18.94
C SER A 285 -20.48 -5.83 -20.32
N PHE A 286 -20.90 -6.98 -20.87
CA PHE A 286 -21.53 -7.01 -22.18
C PHE A 286 -22.92 -6.37 -22.17
N PRO A 287 -23.34 -5.73 -23.28
CA PRO A 287 -24.71 -5.31 -23.47
C PRO A 287 -25.68 -6.48 -23.30
N ALA A 288 -26.87 -6.24 -22.75
CA ALA A 288 -27.88 -7.25 -22.43
C ALA A 288 -28.20 -8.21 -23.60
N TYR A 289 -28.07 -7.74 -24.85
CA TYR A 289 -28.24 -8.57 -26.05
C TYR A 289 -27.28 -9.77 -26.12
N TYR A 290 -26.05 -9.63 -25.64
CA TYR A 290 -25.02 -10.69 -25.67
C TYR A 290 -25.02 -11.56 -24.40
N GLN A 291 -25.70 -11.16 -23.33
CA GLN A 291 -25.74 -11.92 -22.08
C GLN A 291 -26.46 -13.29 -22.23
N VAL A 292 -27.38 -13.42 -23.19
CA VAL A 292 -28.05 -14.69 -23.51
C VAL A 292 -27.07 -15.72 -24.10
N MET A 293 -25.96 -15.28 -24.70
CA MET A 293 -24.93 -16.17 -25.25
C MET A 293 -23.90 -16.59 -24.19
N THR A 294 -23.72 -15.81 -23.12
CA THR A 294 -22.72 -16.08 -22.08
C THR A 294 -23.10 -17.19 -21.13
N GLU A 295 -24.38 -17.57 -21.02
CA GLU A 295 -24.80 -18.75 -20.23
C GLU A 295 -24.32 -20.09 -20.82
N LYS A 296 -23.75 -20.09 -22.03
CA LYS A 296 -23.23 -21.29 -22.71
C LYS A 296 -21.70 -21.43 -22.66
N ILE A 297 -21.00 -20.48 -22.04
CA ILE A 297 -19.53 -20.46 -21.86
C ILE A 297 -19.20 -20.79 -20.40
#